data_AF-A0A7V9JE88-F1
#
_entry.id   AF-A0A7V9JE88-F1
#
_cell.length_a   1.000
_cell.length_b   1.000
_cell.length_c   1.000
_cell.angle_alpha   90.00
_cell.angle_beta   90.00
_cell.angle_gamma   90.00
#
_symmetry.space_group_name_H-M   'P 1'
#
loop_
_entity.id
_entity.type
_entity.pdbx_description
1 polymer ?
#
loop_
_entity_poly.entity_id
_entity_poly.type
_entity_poly.pdbx_seq_one_letter_code
_entity_poly.pdbx_strand_id
1 'polypeptide(L)'
;YFDGINFAPQIKSPMLVYIGLEDDVCPPETGYDLVKAMTCPTELIATPRCAHDAGRKWVMPKVEEFLNGHLKPAAAELHAEPTVG
;
A
#
# COMPACT_ATOMS: atom_id res chain seq x y z
N TYR A 1 -1.31 20.81 6.14
CA TYR A 1 -2.20 19.67 6.44
C TYR A 1 -1.68 18.46 5.69
N PHE A 2 -1.35 17.36 6.38
CA PHE A 2 -0.59 16.24 5.80
C PHE A 2 -1.06 14.86 6.33
N ASP A 3 -2.35 14.72 6.61
CA ASP A 3 -2.93 13.44 7.04
C ASP A 3 -3.25 12.57 5.81
N GLY A 4 -2.76 11.33 5.79
CA GLY A 4 -2.98 10.35 4.71
C GLY A 4 -4.46 10.09 4.43
N ILE A 5 -5.31 10.06 5.45
CA ILE A 5 -6.75 9.81 5.32
C ILE A 5 -7.42 10.90 4.48
N ASN A 6 -6.99 12.16 4.62
CA ASN A 6 -7.52 13.27 3.82
C ASN A 6 -7.12 13.19 2.35
N PHE A 7 -6.05 12.45 2.01
CA PHE A 7 -5.64 12.20 0.63
C PHE A 7 -6.28 10.94 0.04
N ALA A 8 -6.74 9.99 0.87
CA ALA A 8 -7.27 8.71 0.43
C ALA A 8 -8.38 8.78 -0.64
N PRO A 9 -9.35 9.73 -0.57
CA PRO A 9 -10.36 9.87 -1.63
C PRO A 9 -9.81 10.27 -3.00
N GLN A 10 -8.61 10.85 -3.03
CA GLN A 10 -7.97 11.34 -4.25
C GLN A 10 -7.21 10.23 -5.00
N ILE A 11 -6.91 9.11 -4.34
CA ILE A 11 -6.25 7.96 -4.97
C ILE A 11 -7.19 7.34 -6.02
N LYS A 12 -6.66 7.11 -7.23
CA LYS A 12 -7.40 6.50 -8.36
C LYS A 12 -6.83 5.17 -8.83
N SER A 13 -5.57 4.90 -8.54
CA SER A 13 -4.93 3.61 -8.85
C SER A 13 -5.49 2.50 -7.96
N PRO A 14 -5.50 1.24 -8.42
CA PRO A 14 -5.75 0.09 -7.56
C PRO A 14 -4.76 0.05 -6.40
N MET A 15 -5.24 -0.29 -5.20
CA MET A 15 -4.45 -0.31 -3.97
C MET A 15 -4.48 -1.67 -3.30
N LEU A 16 -3.34 -2.10 -2.75
CA LEU A 16 -3.25 -3.18 -1.77
C LEU A 16 -2.67 -2.61 -0.48
N VAL A 17 -3.40 -2.78 0.62
CA VAL A 17 -3.01 -2.34 1.96
C VAL A 17 -2.87 -3.58 2.83
N TYR A 18 -1.83 -3.63 3.67
CA TYR A 18 -1.67 -4.70 4.65
C TYR A 18 -1.31 -4.12 6.02
N ILE A 19 -1.89 -4.69 7.08
CA ILE A 19 -1.78 -4.22 8.46
C ILE A 19 -1.53 -5.37 9.43
N GLY A 20 -0.80 -5.09 10.51
CA GLY A 20 -0.67 -5.96 11.67
C GLY A 20 -1.76 -5.66 12.70
N LEU A 21 -2.46 -6.68 13.19
CA LEU A 21 -3.52 -6.49 14.19
C LEU A 21 -2.99 -6.22 15.61
N GLU A 22 -1.69 -6.38 15.84
CA GLU A 22 -1.00 -6.07 17.10
C GLU A 22 0.00 -4.91 16.91
N ASP A 23 -0.15 -4.10 15.86
CA ASP A 23 0.72 -2.94 15.61
C ASP A 23 0.43 -1.82 16.62
N ASP A 24 1.44 -1.42 17.39
CA ASP A 24 1.41 -0.35 18.37
C ASP A 24 2.11 0.95 17.91
N VAL A 25 2.73 0.91 16.72
CA VAL A 25 3.37 2.07 16.07
C VAL A 25 2.39 2.74 15.10
N CYS A 26 1.71 1.93 14.29
CA CYS A 26 0.63 2.34 13.39
C CYS A 26 -0.63 1.52 13.72
N PRO A 27 -1.42 1.95 14.73
CA PRO A 27 -2.55 1.16 15.22
C PRO A 27 -3.51 0.73 14.11
N PRO A 28 -4.03 -0.51 14.13
CA PRO A 28 -4.78 -1.08 13.02
C PRO A 28 -6.02 -0.27 12.65
N GLU A 29 -6.67 0.38 13.61
CA GLU A 29 -7.79 1.30 13.38
C GLU A 29 -7.43 2.41 12.38
N THR A 30 -6.19 2.92 12.38
CA THR A 30 -5.75 3.96 11.44
C THR A 30 -5.67 3.42 10.01
N GLY A 31 -5.26 2.17 9.83
CA GLY A 31 -5.26 1.48 8.54
C GLY A 31 -6.67 1.14 8.05
N TYR A 32 -7.57 0.76 8.96
CA TYR A 32 -8.99 0.56 8.62
C TYR A 32 -9.67 1.88 8.22
N ASP A 33 -9.42 2.98 8.93
CA ASP A 33 -9.95 4.29 8.60
C ASP A 33 -9.41 4.79 7.24
N LEU A 34 -8.14 4.54 6.94
CA LEU A 34 -7.56 4.80 5.62
C LEU A 34 -8.32 4.04 4.52
N VAL A 35 -8.48 2.72 4.66
CA VAL A 35 -9.17 1.89 3.65
C VAL A 35 -10.63 2.32 3.50
N LYS A 36 -11.32 2.67 4.59
CA LYS A 36 -12.70 3.19 4.57
C LYS A 36 -12.82 4.51 3.82
N ALA A 37 -11.79 5.36 3.86
CA ALA A 37 -11.75 6.64 3.15
C ALA A 37 -11.36 6.51 1.66
N MET A 38 -10.79 5.38 1.24
CA MET A 38 -10.45 5.15 -0.17
C MET A 38 -11.69 4.98 -1.04
N THR A 39 -11.63 5.46 -2.28
CA THR A 39 -12.72 5.33 -3.28
C THR A 39 -12.33 4.52 -4.52
N CYS A 40 -11.09 4.01 -4.56
CA CYS A 40 -10.56 3.18 -5.62
C CYS A 40 -10.72 1.69 -5.30
N PRO A 41 -10.46 0.77 -6.26
CA PRO A 41 -10.37 -0.65 -5.95
C PRO A 41 -9.27 -0.90 -4.93
N THR A 42 -9.64 -1.37 -3.74
CA THR A 42 -8.70 -1.58 -2.63
C THR A 42 -8.82 -2.99 -2.07
N GLU A 43 -7.70 -3.68 -1.98
CA GLU A 43 -7.54 -4.95 -1.27
C GLU A 43 -6.91 -4.71 0.11
N LEU A 44 -7.43 -5.36 1.15
CA LEU A 44 -6.92 -5.27 2.52
C LEU A 44 -6.50 -6.65 3.03
N ILE A 45 -5.25 -6.77 3.50
CA ILE A 45 -4.72 -7.94 4.18
C ILE A 45 -4.49 -7.61 5.65
N ALA A 46 -5.35 -8.10 6.53
CA ALA A 46 -5.16 -8.00 7.98
C ALA A 46 -4.44 -9.24 8.50
N THR A 47 -3.33 -9.06 9.21
CA THR A 47 -2.48 -10.16 9.72
C THR A 47 -2.62 -10.30 11.25
N PRO A 48 -3.28 -11.37 11.74
CA PRO A 48 -3.38 -11.63 13.18
C PRO A 48 -2.03 -12.01 13.77
N ARG A 49 -1.77 -11.61 15.03
CA ARG A 49 -0.52 -11.88 15.75
C ARG A 49 0.73 -11.31 15.08
N CYS A 50 0.56 -10.23 14.33
CA CYS A 50 1.64 -9.49 13.72
C CYS A 50 1.56 -8.04 14.21
N ALA A 51 2.69 -7.49 14.62
CA ALA A 51 2.83 -6.11 15.03
C ALA A 51 3.22 -5.26 13.80
N HIS A 52 4.13 -4.29 13.97
CA HIS A 52 4.52 -3.35 12.92
C HIS A 52 5.15 -3.97 11.66
N ASP A 53 5.63 -5.23 11.71
CA ASP A 53 6.08 -5.93 10.52
C ASP A 53 4.93 -6.36 9.59
N ALA A 54 3.68 -6.34 10.10
CA ALA A 54 2.45 -6.67 9.39
C ALA A 54 2.50 -7.99 8.63
N GLY A 55 3.23 -8.98 9.16
CA GLY A 55 3.38 -10.30 8.55
C GLY A 55 4.15 -10.27 7.24
N ARG A 56 5.05 -9.30 7.05
CA ARG A 56 5.80 -9.04 5.80
C ARG A 56 6.26 -10.31 5.10
N LYS A 57 6.86 -11.25 5.82
CA LYS A 57 7.35 -12.52 5.25
C LYS A 57 6.28 -13.28 4.45
N TRP A 58 5.02 -13.22 4.88
CA TRP A 58 3.91 -13.95 4.28
C TRP A 58 3.10 -13.09 3.32
N VAL A 59 3.13 -11.77 3.49
CA VAL A 59 2.40 -10.81 2.64
C VAL A 59 3.17 -10.46 1.37
N MET A 60 4.51 -10.43 1.39
CA MET A 60 5.32 -10.03 0.23
C MET A 60 5.01 -10.80 -1.07
N PRO A 61 4.82 -12.13 -1.08
CA PRO A 61 4.44 -12.83 -2.31
C PRO A 61 3.11 -12.35 -2.91
N LYS A 62 2.15 -11.94 -2.06
CA LYS A 62 0.86 -11.37 -2.49
C LYS A 62 1.02 -9.96 -3.04
N VAL A 63 1.93 -9.17 -2.46
CA VAL A 63 2.30 -7.85 -2.98
C VAL A 63 2.90 -8.01 -4.39
N GLU A 64 3.81 -8.97 -4.58
CA GLU A 64 4.40 -9.26 -5.89
C GLU A 64 3.34 -9.70 -6.92
N GLU A 65 2.43 -10.59 -6.54
CA GLU A 65 1.31 -11.00 -7.39
C GLU A 65 0.41 -9.81 -7.79
N PHE A 66 0.03 -8.98 -6.81
CA PHE A 66 -0.77 -7.78 -7.04
C PHE A 66 -0.07 -6.83 -8.02
N LEU A 67 1.22 -6.57 -7.83
CA LEU A 67 2.00 -5.70 -8.70
C LEU A 67 2.15 -6.29 -10.10
N ASN A 68 2.42 -7.59 -10.24
CA ASN A 68 2.53 -8.27 -11.53
C ASN A 68 1.21 -8.22 -12.32
N GLY A 69 0.06 -8.21 -11.64
CA GLY A 69 -1.25 -8.07 -12.27
C GLY A 69 -1.59 -6.66 -12.76
N HIS A 70 -0.98 -5.62 -12.16
CA HIS A 70 -1.33 -4.22 -12.42
C HIS A 70 -0.25 -3.43 -13.17
N LEU A 71 1.02 -3.85 -13.07
CA LEU A 71 2.14 -3.19 -13.70
C LEU A 71 2.51 -3.87 -15.01
N LYS A 72 3.01 -3.06 -15.94
CA LYS A 72 3.66 -3.51 -17.17
C LYS A 72 5.08 -2.96 -17.16
N PRO A 73 6.06 -3.66 -17.75
CA PRO A 73 7.38 -3.09 -17.97
C PRO A 73 7.25 -1.72 -18.63
N ALA A 74 7.99 -0.73 -18.12
CA ALA A 74 8.08 0.55 -18.79
C ALA A 74 8.62 0.33 -20.21
N ALA A 75 8.10 1.08 -21.19
CA ALA A 75 8.70 1.09 -22.51
C ALA A 75 10.18 1.48 -22.38
N ALA A 76 11.06 0.77 -23.08
CA ALA A 76 12.52 0.94 -22.99
C ALA A 76 13.02 2.36 -23.32
N GLU A 77 12.15 3.23 -23.84
CA GLU A 77 12.46 4.56 -24.34
C GLU A 77 12.38 5.66 -23.27
N LEU A 78 11.87 5.37 -22.07
CA LEU A 78 11.76 6.34 -20.98
C LEU A 78 12.84 6.08 -19.92
N HIS A 79 14.05 6.59 -20.17
CA HIS A 79 15.08 6.70 -19.14
C HIS A 79 14.85 7.99 -18.33
N ALA A 80 14.95 7.90 -17.00
CA ALA A 80 14.99 9.09 -16.17
C ALA A 80 16.26 9.88 -16.51
N GLU A 81 16.10 11.15 -16.88
CA GLU A 81 17.21 12.08 -17.11
C GLU A 81 18.08 12.14 -15.83
N PRO A 82 19.41 11.94 -15.92
CA PRO A 82 20.28 12.06 -14.77
C PRO A 82 20.21 13.49 -14.23
N THR A 83 19.88 13.65 -12.95
CA THR A 83 19.93 14.94 -12.28
C THR A 83 21.38 15.41 -12.18
N VAL A 84 21.71 16.50 -12.86
CA VAL A 84 23.00 17.18 -12.71
C VAL A 84 23.00 17.89 -11.36
N GLY A 85 23.87 17.44 -10.45
CA GLY A 85 24.17 18.09 -9.18
C GLY A 85 25.56 18.72 -9.19
#